data_AF-A0A317FDU8-F1
#
_entry.id   AF-A0A317FDU8-F1
#
_cell.length_a   1.000
_cell.length_b   1.000
_cell.length_c   1.000
_cell.angle_alpha   90.00
_cell.angle_beta   90.00
_cell.angle_gamma   90.00
#
_symmetry.space_group_name_H-M   'P 1'
#
loop_
_entity.id
_entity.type
_entity.pdbx_description
1 polymer ?
#
loop_
_entity_poly.entity_id
_entity_poly.type
_entity_poly.pdbx_seq_one_letter_code
_entity_poly.pdbx_strand_id
1 'polypeptide(L)'
;MNRQRRRGEVDAGVRHIAREDADGVVGPGDPLFLQVKEARRSVLEPYAGASPVTHPGERVVRGQRLMQSASDMFLGWLTGAGKGYLNLYVRQLNDVKIKPQIEVAVPSGTKVYARYTGMARAHCRSGDPVMLSSYMGDSEAFEDAMADFAAAYADQAERDHEAMVAAVRAGRIEVRSEA
;
A
#
# COMPACT_ATOMS: atom_id res chain seq x y z
N MET A 1 -33.90 -49.44 -11.47
CA MET A 1 -32.92 -49.51 -12.58
C MET A 1 -31.89 -48.41 -12.34
N ASN A 2 -30.73 -48.84 -11.84
CA ASN A 2 -29.57 -48.03 -11.45
C ASN A 2 -28.94 -47.34 -12.67
N ARG A 3 -28.61 -46.05 -12.57
CA ARG A 3 -27.45 -45.47 -13.28
C ARG A 3 -26.82 -44.36 -12.44
N GLN A 4 -25.75 -44.75 -11.76
CA GLN A 4 -24.72 -43.86 -11.22
C GLN A 4 -24.23 -42.86 -12.28
N ARG A 5 -24.12 -41.59 -11.88
CA ARG A 5 -23.03 -40.71 -12.33
C ARG A 5 -22.53 -39.94 -11.11
N ARG A 6 -21.46 -40.46 -10.50
CA ARG A 6 -20.55 -39.69 -9.68
C ARG A 6 -19.87 -38.66 -10.59
N ARG A 7 -19.96 -37.37 -10.27
CA ARG A 7 -19.05 -36.35 -10.79
C ARG A 7 -18.55 -35.52 -9.63
N GLY A 8 -17.28 -35.77 -9.31
CA GLY A 8 -16.29 -34.93 -8.67
C GLY A 8 -16.81 -33.72 -7.88
N GLU A 9 -16.98 -33.95 -6.60
CA GLU A 9 -16.79 -32.97 -5.55
C GLU A 9 -15.33 -32.49 -5.65
N VAL A 10 -15.12 -31.31 -6.22
CA VAL A 10 -13.83 -30.61 -6.15
C VAL A 10 -13.80 -29.90 -4.80
N ASP A 11 -13.46 -30.68 -3.78
CA ASP A 11 -12.97 -30.15 -2.51
C ASP A 11 -11.65 -29.43 -2.79
N ALA A 12 -11.76 -28.13 -3.09
CA ALA A 12 -10.62 -27.23 -3.15
C ALA A 12 -10.14 -27.04 -1.71
N GLY A 13 -9.39 -28.04 -1.23
CA GLY A 13 -8.74 -28.00 0.06
C GLY A 13 -7.84 -26.78 0.14
N VAL A 14 -8.34 -25.72 0.78
CA VAL A 14 -7.54 -24.66 1.37
C VAL A 14 -6.81 -25.29 2.54
N ARG A 15 -5.74 -26.04 2.23
CA ARG A 15 -4.80 -26.48 3.25
C ARG A 15 -4.08 -25.24 3.73
N HIS A 16 -4.11 -25.00 5.04
CA HIS A 16 -3.27 -24.02 5.74
C HIS A 16 -1.86 -23.97 5.13
N ILE A 17 -1.52 -22.90 4.40
CA ILE A 17 -0.18 -22.66 3.83
C ILE A 17 0.51 -21.54 4.62
N ALA A 18 0.57 -21.71 5.93
CA ALA A 18 1.49 -20.94 6.75
C ALA A 18 2.07 -21.92 7.76
N ARG A 19 3.30 -22.36 7.53
CA ARG A 19 4.17 -22.68 8.67
C ARG A 19 4.50 -21.33 9.28
N GLU A 20 4.11 -21.12 10.53
CA GLU A 20 4.50 -19.97 11.34
C GLU A 20 5.97 -20.12 11.71
N ASP A 21 6.84 -19.89 10.74
CA ASP A 21 8.25 -19.62 11.04
C ASP A 21 8.30 -18.13 11.38
N ALA A 22 8.41 -17.84 12.68
CA ALA A 22 8.15 -16.55 13.34
C ALA A 22 9.01 -15.35 12.88
N ASP A 23 9.86 -15.52 11.87
CA ASP A 23 10.84 -14.53 11.44
C ASP A 23 10.53 -13.92 10.07
N GLY A 24 9.55 -14.45 9.32
CA GLY A 24 9.13 -13.89 8.02
C GLY A 24 10.22 -13.89 6.92
N VAL A 25 11.29 -14.64 7.12
CA VAL A 25 12.42 -14.77 6.18
C VAL A 25 12.20 -15.99 5.29
N VAL A 26 12.04 -15.75 3.98
CA VAL A 26 11.93 -16.81 2.96
C VAL A 26 13.30 -17.46 2.74
N GLY A 27 13.41 -18.76 3.00
CA GLY A 27 14.61 -19.58 2.83
C GLY A 27 14.58 -20.52 1.61
N PRO A 28 15.69 -21.24 1.35
CA PRO A 28 15.74 -22.24 0.29
C PRO A 28 14.69 -23.35 0.51
N GLY A 29 13.77 -23.51 -0.45
CA GLY A 29 12.69 -24.51 -0.39
C GLY A 29 11.30 -23.93 -0.08
N ASP A 30 11.22 -22.65 0.28
CA ASP A 30 9.94 -22.00 0.55
C ASP A 30 9.18 -21.64 -0.73
N PRO A 31 7.83 -21.65 -0.70
CA PRO A 31 7.01 -21.29 -1.85
C PRO A 31 7.15 -19.80 -2.23
N LEU A 32 7.37 -19.53 -3.52
CA LEU A 32 7.30 -18.19 -4.08
C LEU A 32 5.85 -17.82 -4.41
N PHE A 33 5.35 -16.76 -3.80
CA PHE A 33 4.03 -16.21 -4.10
C PHE A 33 4.14 -14.91 -4.91
N LEU A 34 3.55 -14.89 -6.11
CA LEU A 34 3.44 -13.69 -6.95
C LEU A 34 2.00 -13.17 -6.95
N GLN A 35 1.85 -11.87 -6.76
CA GLN A 35 0.58 -11.16 -6.89
C GLN A 35 0.52 -10.48 -8.26
N VAL A 36 -0.54 -10.77 -9.01
CA VAL A 36 -0.91 -10.02 -10.21
C VAL A 36 -2.02 -9.05 -9.85
N LYS A 37 -1.80 -7.76 -10.06
CA LYS A 37 -2.73 -6.70 -9.68
C LYS A 37 -3.11 -5.84 -10.88
N GLU A 38 -4.38 -5.45 -10.96
CA GLU A 38 -4.85 -4.47 -11.94
C GLU A 38 -4.37 -3.08 -11.56
N ALA A 39 -3.74 -2.38 -12.49
CA ALA A 39 -3.40 -0.97 -12.39
C ALA A 39 -4.42 -0.14 -13.15
N ARG A 40 -5.17 0.69 -12.41
CA ARG A 40 -6.14 1.63 -12.99
C ARG A 40 -5.52 3.00 -13.23
N ARG A 41 -6.29 3.88 -13.87
CA ARG A 41 -6.00 5.31 -13.96
C ARG A 41 -5.67 5.87 -12.57
N SER A 42 -4.67 6.75 -12.47
CA SER A 42 -4.35 7.35 -11.17
C SER A 42 -5.49 8.26 -10.71
N VAL A 43 -5.86 8.16 -9.44
CA VAL A 43 -6.86 9.04 -8.80
C VAL A 43 -6.44 10.50 -8.80
N LEU A 44 -5.13 10.77 -8.98
CA LEU A 44 -4.58 12.11 -9.06
C LEU A 44 -4.68 12.72 -10.46
N GLU A 45 -4.95 11.95 -11.52
CA GLU A 45 -4.96 12.50 -12.89
C GLU A 45 -5.96 13.64 -13.12
N PRO A 46 -7.15 13.68 -12.48
CA PRO A 46 -8.04 14.84 -12.59
C PRO A 46 -7.48 16.13 -12.00
N TYR A 47 -6.51 16.05 -11.09
CA TYR A 47 -5.98 17.19 -10.33
C TYR A 47 -4.55 17.57 -10.73
N ALA A 48 -3.73 16.58 -11.09
CA ALA A 48 -2.32 16.74 -11.43
C ALA A 48 -2.04 16.58 -12.95
N GLY A 49 -3.09 16.38 -13.75
CA GLY A 49 -2.98 16.13 -15.19
C GLY A 49 -2.67 14.68 -15.55
N ALA A 50 -2.65 14.40 -16.85
CA ALA A 50 -2.40 13.06 -17.36
C ALA A 50 -0.98 12.58 -17.05
N SER A 51 -0.81 11.29 -16.74
CA SER A 51 0.52 10.72 -16.54
C SER A 51 1.30 10.70 -17.86
N PRO A 52 2.60 11.05 -17.87
CA PRO A 52 3.45 10.88 -19.04
C PRO A 52 3.70 9.40 -19.36
N VAL A 53 3.43 8.49 -18.41
CA VAL A 53 3.52 7.05 -18.62
C VAL A 53 2.15 6.52 -19.05
N THR A 54 2.06 6.09 -20.31
CA THR A 54 0.80 5.64 -20.90
C THR A 54 0.25 4.38 -20.23
N HIS A 55 1.09 3.42 -19.88
CA HIS A 55 0.67 2.15 -19.28
C HIS A 55 0.55 2.28 -17.74
N PRO A 56 -0.64 2.18 -17.13
CA PRO A 56 -0.82 2.30 -15.68
C PRO A 56 0.04 1.34 -14.85
N GLY A 57 0.21 0.09 -15.31
CA GLY A 57 1.10 -0.88 -14.66
C GLY A 57 2.57 -0.43 -14.63
N GLU A 58 3.07 0.11 -15.75
CA GLU A 58 4.42 0.68 -15.83
C GLU A 58 4.57 1.86 -14.88
N ARG A 59 3.56 2.74 -14.80
CA ARG A 59 3.57 3.89 -13.88
C ARG A 59 3.73 3.43 -12.43
N VAL A 60 3.00 2.40 -12.02
CA VAL A 60 3.10 1.83 -10.67
C VAL A 60 4.49 1.26 -10.41
N VAL A 61 5.01 0.45 -11.35
CA VAL A 61 6.33 -0.19 -11.24
C VAL A 61 7.46 0.85 -11.18
N ARG A 62 7.44 1.85 -12.06
CA ARG A 62 8.41 2.95 -12.06
C ARG A 62 8.36 3.71 -10.73
N GLY A 63 7.16 4.07 -10.26
CA GLY A 63 6.98 4.76 -8.99
C GLY A 63 7.54 3.97 -7.80
N GLN A 64 7.27 2.66 -7.74
CA GLN A 64 7.83 1.80 -6.69
C GLN A 64 9.35 1.71 -6.77
N ARG A 65 9.95 1.52 -7.95
CA ARG A 65 11.42 1.47 -8.12
C ARG A 65 12.11 2.78 -7.74
N LEU A 66 11.47 3.92 -8.00
CA LEU A 66 12.00 5.24 -7.63
C LEU A 66 11.97 5.44 -6.11
N MET A 67 10.80 5.23 -5.50
CA MET A 67 10.55 5.55 -4.09
C MET A 67 11.13 4.51 -3.11
N GLN A 68 11.04 3.22 -3.45
CA GLN A 68 11.42 2.14 -2.53
C GLN A 68 12.92 1.86 -2.59
N SER A 69 13.53 1.70 -1.42
CA SER A 69 14.96 1.42 -1.32
C SER A 69 15.34 -0.01 -1.70
N ALA A 70 14.41 -0.96 -1.53
CA ALA A 70 14.55 -2.34 -1.94
C ALA A 70 13.63 -2.59 -3.14
N SER A 71 14.18 -3.13 -4.22
CA SER A 71 13.39 -3.54 -5.39
C SER A 71 13.17 -5.04 -5.38
N ASP A 72 11.94 -5.44 -5.63
CA ASP A 72 11.56 -6.82 -5.91
C ASP A 72 11.99 -7.18 -7.35
N MET A 73 12.74 -8.29 -7.51
CA MET A 73 13.22 -8.74 -8.82
C MET A 73 12.09 -9.18 -9.76
N PHE A 74 10.94 -9.57 -9.20
CA PHE A 74 9.74 -9.93 -9.95
C PHE A 74 8.82 -8.74 -10.22
N LEU A 75 9.19 -7.54 -9.76
CA LEU A 75 8.40 -6.33 -9.99
C LEU A 75 8.42 -5.95 -11.47
N GLY A 76 7.28 -6.17 -12.14
CA GLY A 76 7.12 -5.93 -13.57
C GLY A 76 5.69 -5.55 -13.94
N TRP A 77 5.47 -5.19 -15.20
CA TRP A 77 4.15 -4.89 -15.73
C TRP A 77 3.89 -5.67 -17.02
N LEU A 78 2.62 -5.91 -17.31
CA LEU A 78 2.19 -6.53 -18.55
C LEU A 78 0.79 -6.07 -18.92
N THR A 79 0.46 -6.23 -20.19
CA THR A 79 -0.89 -6.08 -20.71
C THR A 79 -1.53 -7.47 -20.78
N GLY A 80 -2.63 -7.68 -20.04
CA GLY A 80 -3.38 -8.92 -20.06
C GLY A 80 -4.10 -9.15 -21.40
N ALA A 81 -4.27 -10.43 -21.77
CA ALA A 81 -5.07 -10.81 -22.94
C ALA A 81 -6.58 -10.69 -22.62
N GLY A 82 -7.34 -10.00 -23.47
CA GLY A 82 -8.79 -9.82 -23.31
C GLY A 82 -9.31 -8.51 -23.88
N LYS A 83 -10.64 -8.36 -23.96
CA LYS A 83 -11.27 -7.08 -24.36
C LYS A 83 -11.02 -6.04 -23.26
N GLY A 84 -10.45 -4.89 -23.63
CA GLY A 84 -10.30 -3.74 -22.73
C GLY A 84 -8.89 -3.48 -22.16
N TYR A 85 -7.84 -4.10 -22.70
CA TYR A 85 -6.44 -3.85 -22.31
C TYR A 85 -6.25 -3.84 -20.79
N LEU A 86 -6.32 -5.02 -20.16
CA LEU A 86 -6.13 -5.12 -18.73
C LEU A 86 -4.69 -4.75 -18.38
N ASN A 87 -4.48 -3.57 -17.80
CA ASN A 87 -3.16 -3.10 -17.40
C ASN A 87 -2.81 -3.75 -16.07
N LEU A 88 -1.78 -4.59 -16.05
CA LEU A 88 -1.39 -5.36 -14.88
C LEU A 88 0.01 -4.99 -14.40
N TYR A 89 0.26 -5.21 -13.11
CA TYR A 89 1.58 -5.27 -12.53
C TYR A 89 1.72 -6.50 -11.64
N VAL A 90 2.94 -7.03 -11.57
CA VAL A 90 3.30 -8.24 -10.84
C VAL A 90 4.30 -7.86 -9.76
N ARG A 91 4.18 -8.49 -8.59
CA ARG A 91 5.13 -8.37 -7.49
C ARG A 91 5.13 -9.63 -6.63
N GLN A 92 6.24 -9.90 -5.96
CA GLN A 92 6.30 -10.85 -4.86
C GLN A 92 5.40 -10.39 -3.70
N LEU A 93 4.71 -11.35 -3.11
CA LEU A 93 4.03 -11.15 -1.83
C LEU A 93 5.07 -11.18 -0.71
N ASN A 94 5.26 -10.04 -0.07
CA ASN A 94 5.96 -9.94 1.20
C ASN A 94 4.91 -9.60 2.27
N ASP A 95 4.57 -10.56 3.14
CA ASP A 95 3.58 -10.35 4.20
C ASP A 95 4.20 -9.92 5.54
N VAL A 96 5.40 -9.33 5.49
CA VAL A 96 6.01 -8.72 6.65
C VAL A 96 5.48 -7.30 6.80
N LYS A 97 4.51 -7.12 7.69
CA LYS A 97 4.00 -5.80 8.10
C LYS A 97 4.55 -5.46 9.48
N ILE A 98 5.72 -4.84 9.52
CA ILE A 98 6.21 -4.23 10.76
C ILE A 98 5.50 -2.88 10.91
N LYS A 99 4.64 -2.77 11.92
CA LYS A 99 4.00 -1.51 12.28
C LYS A 99 4.61 -1.01 13.59
N PRO A 100 4.97 0.27 13.70
CA PRO A 100 5.28 0.84 15.01
C PRO A 100 4.02 0.79 15.88
N GLN A 101 4.18 0.46 17.16
CA GLN A 101 3.12 0.66 18.16
C GLN A 101 3.18 2.10 18.63
N ILE A 102 2.36 2.96 18.03
CA ILE A 102 2.39 4.41 18.27
C ILE A 102 1.83 4.74 19.65
N GLU A 103 0.90 3.92 20.16
CA GLU A 103 0.20 4.08 21.43
C GLU A 103 1.14 4.03 22.64
N VAL A 104 2.27 3.34 22.50
CA VAL A 104 3.32 3.21 23.53
C VAL A 104 4.63 3.85 23.11
N ALA A 105 4.63 4.60 22.01
CA ALA A 105 5.84 5.24 21.49
C ALA A 105 6.28 6.38 22.41
N VAL A 106 7.52 6.32 22.88
CA VAL A 106 8.16 7.40 23.61
C VAL A 106 8.82 8.40 22.64
N PRO A 107 8.95 9.70 22.99
CA PRO A 107 9.47 10.72 22.08
C PRO A 107 10.81 10.38 21.42
N SER A 108 11.73 9.74 22.15
CA SER A 108 13.02 9.29 21.62
C SER A 108 12.87 8.21 20.54
N GLY A 109 11.99 7.22 20.76
CA GLY A 109 11.67 6.18 19.79
C GLY A 109 11.00 6.74 18.55
N THR A 110 10.08 7.69 18.71
CA THR A 110 9.41 8.37 17.59
C THR A 110 10.40 9.16 16.73
N LYS A 111 11.38 9.84 17.34
CA LYS A 111 12.44 10.54 16.59
C LYS A 111 13.30 9.58 15.76
N VAL A 112 13.67 8.44 16.32
CA VAL A 112 14.40 7.40 15.59
C VAL A 112 13.54 6.87 14.44
N TYR A 113 12.28 6.53 14.72
CA TYR A 113 11.34 6.06 13.71
C TYR A 113 11.17 7.07 12.57
N ALA A 114 10.97 8.36 12.88
CA ALA A 114 10.82 9.44 11.91
C ALA A 114 11.97 9.49 10.90
N ARG A 115 13.22 9.27 11.35
CA ARG A 115 14.41 9.20 10.46
C ARG A 115 14.37 8.04 9.46
N TYR A 116 13.71 6.95 9.82
CA TYR A 116 13.54 5.76 8.95
C TYR A 116 12.26 5.79 8.14
N THR A 117 11.33 6.72 8.38
CA THR A 117 10.07 6.76 7.64
C THR A 117 10.35 6.93 6.14
N GLY A 118 9.76 6.00 5.37
CA GLY A 118 10.07 5.86 3.95
C GLY A 118 9.62 7.04 3.09
N MET A 119 8.74 7.93 3.57
CA MET A 119 8.24 9.06 2.79
C MET A 119 9.30 10.13 2.56
N ALA A 120 10.00 10.60 3.60
CA ALA A 120 11.07 11.59 3.41
C ALA A 120 12.16 11.06 2.47
N ARG A 121 12.56 9.79 2.66
CA ARG A 121 13.52 9.11 1.77
C ARG A 121 13.00 8.97 0.34
N ALA A 122 11.73 8.61 0.17
CA ALA A 122 11.10 8.49 -1.15
C ALA A 122 11.06 9.86 -1.85
N HIS A 123 10.66 10.92 -1.14
CA HIS A 123 10.63 12.28 -1.67
C HIS A 123 12.02 12.76 -2.09
N CYS A 124 13.07 12.50 -1.29
CA CYS A 124 14.44 12.82 -1.68
C CYS A 124 14.94 11.99 -2.88
N ARG A 125 14.44 10.75 -3.06
CA ARG A 125 14.84 9.89 -4.19
C ARG A 125 14.11 10.22 -5.48
N SER A 126 12.87 10.67 -5.40
CA SER A 126 12.03 10.99 -6.57
C SER A 126 11.99 12.48 -6.90
N GLY A 127 12.47 13.35 -6.02
CA GLY A 127 12.52 14.80 -6.18
C GLY A 127 13.95 15.34 -6.22
N ASP A 128 14.07 16.67 -6.30
CA ASP A 128 15.35 17.36 -6.20
C ASP A 128 15.59 17.78 -4.73
N PRO A 129 16.49 17.10 -4.00
CA PRO A 129 16.70 17.38 -2.59
C PRO A 129 17.29 18.79 -2.35
N VAL A 130 18.05 19.34 -3.31
CA VAL A 130 18.65 20.67 -3.20
C VAL A 130 17.58 21.74 -3.38
N MET A 131 16.72 21.59 -4.37
CA MET A 131 15.57 22.48 -4.54
C MET A 131 14.64 22.45 -3.34
N LEU A 132 14.33 21.25 -2.82
CA LEU A 132 13.48 21.09 -1.64
C LEU A 132 14.10 21.73 -0.41
N SER A 133 15.38 21.48 -0.11
CA SER A 133 16.06 22.10 1.03
C SER A 133 16.13 23.61 0.90
N SER A 134 16.39 24.12 -0.30
CA SER A 134 16.48 25.57 -0.56
C SER A 134 15.11 26.25 -0.43
N TYR A 135 14.03 25.57 -0.81
CA TYR A 135 12.67 26.08 -0.65
C TYR A 135 12.25 26.15 0.82
N MET A 136 12.64 25.17 1.64
CA MET A 136 12.35 25.15 3.08
C MET A 136 13.17 26.21 3.84
N GLY A 137 14.40 26.49 3.40
CA GLY A 137 15.28 27.45 4.06
C GLY A 137 15.81 26.95 5.41
N ASP A 138 16.31 27.87 6.23
CA ASP A 138 16.96 27.56 7.53
C ASP A 138 16.06 27.88 8.75
N SER A 139 14.81 28.29 8.53
CA SER A 139 13.85 28.60 9.60
C SER A 139 13.01 27.38 9.99
N GLU A 140 12.48 27.35 11.20
CA GLU A 140 11.58 26.29 11.71
C GLU A 140 10.14 26.34 11.14
N ALA A 141 9.86 27.27 10.21
CA ALA A 141 8.51 27.52 9.69
C ALA A 141 7.88 26.30 9.00
N PHE A 142 8.69 25.45 8.34
CA PHE A 142 8.20 24.24 7.70
C PHE A 142 7.82 23.18 8.74
N GLU A 143 8.67 22.97 9.74
CA GLU A 143 8.44 22.05 10.86
C GLU A 143 7.18 22.43 11.63
N ASP A 144 7.01 23.72 11.94
CA ASP A 144 5.84 24.26 12.62
C ASP A 144 4.57 24.02 11.79
N ALA A 145 4.60 24.36 10.50
CA ALA A 145 3.47 24.15 9.60
C ALA A 145 3.08 22.66 9.47
N MET A 146 4.08 21.76 9.44
CA MET A 146 3.84 20.32 9.41
C MET A 146 3.27 19.79 10.73
N ALA A 147 3.69 20.34 11.87
CA ALA A 147 3.14 20.00 13.19
C ALA A 147 1.68 20.46 13.31
N ASP A 148 1.39 21.70 12.92
CA ASP A 148 0.04 22.26 12.91
C ASP A 148 -0.89 21.47 11.97
N PHE A 149 -0.41 21.14 10.77
CA PHE A 149 -1.16 20.29 9.83
C PHE A 149 -1.44 18.90 10.43
N ALA A 150 -0.45 18.27 11.08
CA ALA A 150 -0.63 16.95 11.66
C ALA A 150 -1.69 16.96 12.78
N ALA A 151 -1.69 17.97 13.65
CA ALA A 151 -2.69 18.14 14.69
C ALA A 151 -4.09 18.36 14.09
N ALA A 152 -4.23 19.30 13.15
CA ALA A 152 -5.51 19.58 12.50
C ALA A 152 -6.05 18.37 11.70
N TYR A 153 -5.16 17.58 11.09
CA TYR A 153 -5.55 16.36 10.38
C TYR A 153 -6.00 15.26 11.34
N ALA A 154 -5.39 15.14 12.52
CA ALA A 154 -5.85 14.21 13.55
C ALA A 154 -7.29 14.54 13.99
N ASP A 155 -7.56 15.81 14.30
CA ASP A 155 -8.91 16.27 14.65
C ASP A 155 -9.93 16.03 13.52
N GLN A 156 -9.50 16.20 12.26
CA GLN A 156 -10.35 15.91 11.10
C GLN A 156 -10.67 14.41 10.98
N ALA A 157 -9.67 13.55 11.17
CA ALA A 157 -9.84 12.10 11.10
C ALA A 157 -10.79 11.59 12.21
N GLU A 158 -10.71 12.14 13.41
CA GLU A 158 -11.63 11.84 14.52
C GLU A 158 -13.07 12.24 14.15
N ARG A 159 -13.28 13.46 13.67
CA ARG A 159 -14.61 13.93 13.21
C ARG A 159 -15.18 13.09 12.08
N ASP A 160 -14.34 12.67 11.13
CA ASP A 160 -14.77 11.81 10.02
C ASP A 160 -15.15 10.41 10.51
N HIS A 161 -14.44 9.88 11.49
CA HIS A 161 -14.80 8.62 12.13
C HIS A 161 -16.15 8.71 12.85
N GLU A 162 -16.38 9.77 13.62
CA GLU A 162 -17.66 10.01 14.29
C GLU A 162 -18.81 10.14 13.29
N ALA A 163 -18.60 10.90 12.20
CA ALA A 163 -19.59 11.07 11.14
C ALA A 163 -19.91 9.75 10.44
N MET A 164 -18.90 8.92 10.18
CA MET A 164 -19.06 7.57 9.63
C MET A 164 -19.88 6.70 10.60
N VAL A 165 -19.53 6.65 11.88
CA VAL A 165 -20.27 5.86 12.90
C VAL A 165 -21.73 6.32 13.01
N ALA A 166 -21.98 7.63 12.97
CA ALA A 166 -23.34 8.17 12.96
C ALA A 166 -24.11 7.77 11.69
N ALA A 167 -23.46 7.78 10.53
CA ALA A 167 -24.07 7.34 9.27
C ALA A 167 -24.42 5.86 9.27
N VAL A 168 -23.58 5.01 9.87
CA VAL A 168 -23.84 3.59 10.09
C VAL A 168 -25.05 3.40 11.00
N ARG A 169 -25.09 4.08 12.15
CA ARG A 169 -26.23 4.00 13.09
C ARG A 169 -27.54 4.48 12.47
N ALA A 170 -27.47 5.45 11.57
CA ALA A 170 -28.62 5.96 10.81
C ALA A 170 -28.99 5.09 9.60
N GLY A 171 -28.28 3.99 9.33
CA GLY A 171 -28.55 3.10 8.19
C GLY A 171 -28.22 3.71 6.81
N ARG A 172 -27.45 4.81 6.76
CA ARG A 172 -27.03 5.45 5.50
C ARG A 172 -25.86 4.74 4.83
N ILE A 173 -25.11 3.94 5.58
CA ILE A 173 -23.97 3.16 5.12
C ILE A 173 -24.19 1.71 5.56
N GLU A 174 -24.15 0.79 4.60
CA GLU A 174 -24.15 -0.64 4.90
C GLU A 174 -22.81 -1.05 5.53
N VAL A 175 -22.88 -1.73 6.67
CA VAL A 175 -21.72 -2.32 7.33
C VAL A 175 -21.84 -3.83 7.29
N ARG A 176 -20.77 -4.50 6.85
CA ARG A 176 -20.63 -5.95 7.02
C ARG A 176 -19.77 -6.20 8.25
N SER A 177 -20.28 -7.00 9.18
CA SER A 177 -19.45 -7.61 10.20
C SER A 177 -18.64 -8.74 9.58
N GLU A 178 -17.34 -8.83 9.86
CA GLU A 178 -16.58 -10.06 9.63
C GLU A 178 -17.22 -11.20 10.45
N ALA A 179 -17.46 -12.33 9.80
CA ALA A 179 -17.97 -13.56 10.39
C ALA A 179 -16.88 -14.64 10.37
#